data_AF-B3CUL6-F1
#
_entry.id   AF-B3CUL6-F1
#
_cell.length_a   1.000
_cell.length_b   1.000
_cell.length_c   1.000
_cell.angle_alpha   90.00
_cell.angle_beta   90.00
_cell.angle_gamma   90.00
#
_symmetry.space_group_name_H-M   'P 1'
#
loop_
_entity.id
_entity.type
_entity.pdbx_description
1 polymer ?
#
loop_
_entity_poly.entity_id
_entity_poly.type
_entity_poly.pdbx_seq_one_letter_code
_entity_poly.pdbx_strand_id
1 'polypeptide(L)'
;MCMVSLGGLSFGSATQKGMKDEAEGSAFYHIHWYVYPVIYWLEILLDFICLEMAAVDIAYLTEFDPLWSDDAKSAILNPETLLFQNVAAYQACIADCMSCSAGLLASDYAFWCAGCQGMLYPFTGTAAAHNGGVGTSVLMVSKFMAKMHRQLMLWGYYGYKGLCGKYPMPIMKKSQYRLQMTYPIPETKSCKSIGQTEAIWQAGREFPVNGEDFGYLIWRKRDCCLL
;
A
#
# COMPACT_ATOMS: atom_id res chain seq x y z
N MET A 1 11.61 -15.43 -7.42
CA MET A 1 10.95 -14.20 -6.91
C MET A 1 11.98 -13.46 -6.09
N CYS A 2 12.21 -12.16 -6.30
CA CYS A 2 13.26 -11.42 -5.58
C CYS A 2 12.66 -10.69 -4.36
N MET A 3 13.23 -10.92 -3.17
CA MET A 3 12.81 -10.26 -1.93
C MET A 3 13.74 -9.10 -1.60
N VAL A 4 13.47 -7.93 -2.17
CA VAL A 4 14.34 -6.74 -2.02
C VAL A 4 14.51 -6.28 -0.57
N SER A 5 13.46 -6.41 0.25
CA SER A 5 13.51 -6.04 1.67
C SER A 5 14.26 -7.03 2.56
N LEU A 6 14.55 -8.23 2.07
CA LEU A 6 15.36 -9.26 2.75
C LEU A 6 16.76 -9.42 2.14
N GLY A 7 17.29 -8.35 1.53
CA GLY A 7 18.63 -8.36 0.94
C GLY A 7 18.72 -9.03 -0.43
N GLY A 8 17.61 -9.12 -1.16
CA GLY A 8 17.59 -9.67 -2.53
C GLY A 8 17.59 -11.20 -2.59
N LEU A 9 17.18 -11.87 -1.51
CA LEU A 9 17.00 -13.32 -1.51
C LEU A 9 16.01 -13.72 -2.61
N SER A 10 16.41 -14.67 -3.45
CA SER A 10 15.55 -15.21 -4.50
C SER A 10 14.89 -16.50 -4.03
N PHE A 11 13.56 -16.52 -3.97
CA PHE A 11 12.79 -17.72 -3.64
C PHE A 11 11.97 -18.16 -4.84
N GLY A 12 12.17 -19.40 -5.31
CA GLY A 12 11.42 -20.00 -6.41
C GLY A 12 11.40 -19.20 -7.73
N SER A 13 10.57 -19.66 -8.67
CA SER A 13 10.25 -18.95 -9.91
C SER A 13 8.78 -18.54 -9.89
N ALA A 14 8.48 -17.27 -10.17
CA ALA A 14 7.11 -16.83 -10.33
C ALA A 14 6.57 -17.27 -11.69
N THR A 15 5.29 -17.66 -11.74
CA THR A 15 4.60 -18.04 -12.98
C THR A 15 4.32 -16.82 -13.87
N GLN A 16 4.19 -15.64 -13.26
CA GLN A 16 4.09 -14.35 -13.93
C GLN A 16 5.19 -13.42 -13.40
N LYS A 17 5.84 -12.68 -14.29
CA LYS A 17 6.77 -11.62 -13.92
C LYS A 17 6.00 -10.29 -13.91
N GLY A 18 6.44 -9.35 -13.07
CA GLY A 18 6.01 -7.96 -13.20
C GLY A 18 6.24 -7.48 -14.63
N MET A 19 5.25 -6.80 -15.20
CA MET A 19 5.28 -6.36 -16.59
C MET A 19 4.87 -4.91 -16.66
N LYS A 20 5.68 -4.10 -17.35
CA LYS A 20 5.34 -2.74 -17.73
C LYS A 20 5.04 -2.75 -19.21
N ASP A 21 3.82 -2.40 -19.57
CA ASP A 21 3.41 -2.26 -20.97
C ASP A 21 3.49 -0.78 -21.35
N GLU A 22 4.51 -0.41 -22.12
CA GLU A 22 4.70 0.97 -22.57
C GLU A 22 3.73 1.38 -23.68
N ALA A 23 3.15 0.42 -24.42
CA ALA A 23 2.22 0.70 -25.49
C ALA A 23 0.82 1.03 -24.96
N GLU A 24 0.37 0.31 -23.93
CA GLU A 24 -0.91 0.55 -23.27
C GLU A 24 -0.79 1.50 -22.06
N GLY A 25 0.42 1.75 -21.58
CA GLY A 25 0.70 2.57 -20.39
C GLY A 25 0.30 1.90 -19.08
N SER A 26 0.02 0.58 -19.11
CA SER A 26 -0.34 -0.23 -17.95
C SER A 26 0.89 -0.84 -17.29
N ALA A 27 0.80 -1.15 -16.00
CA ALA A 27 1.88 -1.82 -15.28
C ALA A 27 1.34 -2.83 -14.28
N PHE A 28 2.07 -3.91 -14.08
CA PHE A 28 1.73 -4.98 -13.18
C PHE A 28 2.88 -5.26 -12.19
N TYR A 29 2.56 -5.26 -10.90
CA TYR A 29 3.53 -5.55 -9.83
C TYR A 29 3.04 -6.65 -8.89
N HIS A 30 3.99 -7.45 -8.43
CA HIS A 30 3.80 -8.35 -7.29
C HIS A 30 4.20 -7.68 -5.98
N ILE A 31 3.60 -8.14 -4.88
CA ILE A 31 3.86 -7.63 -3.54
C ILE A 31 4.22 -8.78 -2.62
N HIS A 32 5.31 -8.59 -1.89
CA HIS A 32 5.65 -9.41 -0.75
C HIS A 32 5.38 -8.61 0.52
N TRP A 33 4.49 -9.12 1.35
CA TRP A 33 4.10 -8.47 2.59
C TRP A 33 4.79 -9.14 3.76
N TYR A 34 5.55 -8.36 4.51
CA TYR A 34 6.29 -8.80 5.67
C TYR A 34 5.71 -8.17 6.94
N VAL A 35 5.54 -8.97 7.99
CA VAL A 35 5.29 -8.46 9.33
C VAL A 35 6.64 -8.19 9.97
N TYR A 36 6.97 -6.92 10.16
CA TYR A 36 8.26 -6.51 10.72
C TYR A 36 8.06 -5.46 11.81
N PRO A 37 7.96 -5.86 13.10
CA PRO A 37 7.76 -4.92 14.20
C PRO A 37 9.08 -4.24 14.58
N VAL A 38 9.57 -3.35 13.71
CA VAL A 38 10.83 -2.59 13.87
C VAL A 38 10.94 -1.93 15.24
N ILE A 39 9.85 -1.31 15.70
CA ILE A 39 9.83 -0.54 16.96
C ILE A 39 10.12 -1.43 18.16
N TYR A 40 9.63 -2.68 18.12
CA TYR A 40 9.88 -3.66 19.17
C TYR A 40 11.35 -4.10 19.17
N TRP A 41 11.92 -4.41 18.00
CA TRP A 41 13.31 -4.89 17.87
C TRP A 41 14.36 -3.82 18.17
N LEU A 42 14.10 -2.56 17.82
CA LEU A 42 15.04 -1.47 18.09
C LEU A 42 14.93 -0.95 19.54
N GLU A 43 14.01 -1.49 20.36
CA GLU A 43 13.78 -1.08 21.76
C GLU A 43 13.67 0.45 21.95
N ILE A 44 13.29 1.20 20.91
CA ILE A 44 13.29 2.67 20.94
C ILE A 44 12.26 3.20 21.95
N LEU A 45 11.21 2.41 22.23
CA LEU A 45 10.20 2.71 23.22
C LEU A 45 9.93 1.43 24.03
N LEU A 46 10.69 1.22 25.11
CA LEU A 46 10.63 0.00 25.94
C LEU A 46 9.28 -0.20 26.65
N ASP A 47 8.46 0.85 26.81
CA ASP A 47 7.30 0.84 27.71
C ASP A 47 6.03 1.46 27.11
N PHE A 48 5.43 0.83 26.10
CA PHE A 48 4.02 1.13 25.79
C PHE A 48 3.19 -0.14 25.66
N ILE A 49 2.10 -0.19 26.44
CA ILE A 49 0.95 -1.12 26.39
C ILE A 49 0.38 -1.26 24.95
N CYS A 50 0.76 -0.36 24.04
CA CYS A 50 0.41 -0.29 22.63
C CYS A 50 1.16 -1.22 21.67
N LEU A 51 2.32 -1.73 22.07
CA LEU A 51 3.22 -2.43 21.16
C LEU A 51 2.70 -3.85 20.92
N GLU A 52 2.57 -4.20 19.63
CA GLU A 52 2.20 -5.56 19.24
C GLU A 52 3.47 -6.38 19.13
N MET A 53 3.61 -7.33 20.05
CA MET A 53 4.64 -8.35 19.98
C MET A 53 4.29 -9.30 18.84
N ALA A 54 5.05 -9.22 17.76
CA ALA A 54 4.94 -10.15 16.64
C ALA A 54 6.33 -10.66 16.27
N ALA A 55 6.39 -11.90 15.78
CA ALA A 55 7.60 -12.38 15.13
C ALA A 55 7.75 -11.75 13.75
N VAL A 56 8.98 -11.71 13.25
CA VAL A 56 9.22 -11.37 11.84
C VAL A 56 8.74 -12.54 11.00
N ASP A 57 7.82 -12.28 10.08
CA ASP A 57 7.27 -13.33 9.21
C ASP A 57 6.91 -12.80 7.83
N ILE A 58 6.94 -13.70 6.84
CA ILE A 58 6.46 -13.45 5.49
C ILE A 58 4.95 -13.72 5.51
N ALA A 59 4.18 -12.68 5.70
CA ALA A 59 2.74 -12.81 5.90
C ALA A 59 1.95 -13.00 4.60
N TYR A 60 2.45 -12.51 3.45
CA TYR A 60 1.76 -12.71 2.18
C TYR A 60 2.70 -12.62 0.97
N LEU A 61 2.45 -13.45 -0.04
CA LEU A 61 3.14 -13.41 -1.34
C LEU A 61 2.08 -13.42 -2.45
N THR A 62 1.98 -12.34 -3.23
CA THR A 62 0.89 -12.23 -4.20
C THR A 62 1.06 -13.09 -5.45
N GLU A 63 2.23 -13.71 -5.67
CA GLU A 63 2.45 -14.67 -6.76
C GLU A 63 1.62 -15.94 -6.62
N PHE A 64 1.27 -16.32 -5.40
CA PHE A 64 0.43 -17.49 -5.13
C PHE A 64 -1.06 -17.16 -5.06
N ASP A 65 -1.41 -15.89 -5.19
CA ASP A 65 -2.80 -15.44 -5.11
C ASP A 65 -3.42 -15.26 -6.51
N PRO A 66 -4.32 -16.16 -6.94
CA PRO A 66 -4.95 -16.08 -8.25
C PRO A 66 -5.89 -14.87 -8.39
N LEU A 67 -6.29 -14.22 -7.29
CA LEU A 67 -7.12 -13.02 -7.29
C LEU A 67 -6.29 -11.74 -7.47
N TRP A 68 -4.96 -11.81 -7.35
CA TRP A 68 -4.09 -10.65 -7.53
C TRP A 68 -3.73 -10.39 -8.99
N SER A 69 -3.59 -11.44 -9.79
CA SER A 69 -3.20 -11.38 -11.20
C SER A 69 -4.35 -11.11 -12.16
N ASP A 70 -5.60 -11.19 -11.70
CA ASP A 70 -6.78 -11.17 -12.56
C ASP A 70 -7.86 -10.25 -11.99
N ASP A 71 -8.07 -9.13 -12.69
CA ASP A 71 -9.02 -8.09 -12.33
C ASP A 71 -10.47 -8.60 -12.27
N ALA A 72 -10.84 -9.53 -13.15
CA ALA A 72 -12.17 -10.12 -13.17
C ALA A 72 -12.40 -11.06 -11.99
N LYS A 73 -11.38 -11.84 -11.61
CA LYS A 73 -11.46 -12.71 -10.42
C LYS A 73 -11.47 -11.90 -9.13
N SER A 74 -10.76 -10.77 -9.09
CA SER A 74 -10.76 -9.85 -7.94
C SER A 74 -12.16 -9.30 -7.61
N ALA A 75 -13.07 -9.23 -8.61
CA ALA A 75 -14.46 -8.85 -8.38
C ALA A 75 -15.21 -9.75 -7.39
N ILE A 76 -14.71 -10.95 -7.09
CA ILE A 76 -15.25 -11.82 -6.02
C ILE A 76 -15.06 -11.16 -4.65
N LEU A 77 -13.93 -10.49 -4.42
CA LEU A 77 -13.63 -9.80 -3.15
C LEU A 77 -14.25 -8.40 -3.06
N ASN A 78 -14.35 -7.72 -4.20
CA ASN A 78 -14.81 -6.34 -4.27
C ASN A 78 -15.78 -6.13 -5.45
N PRO A 79 -17.00 -6.69 -5.39
CA PRO A 79 -17.99 -6.54 -6.45
C PRO A 79 -18.40 -5.07 -6.67
N GLU A 80 -18.22 -4.22 -5.66
CA GLU A 80 -18.43 -2.78 -5.75
C GLU A 80 -17.52 -2.09 -6.77
N THR A 81 -16.44 -2.73 -7.24
CA THR A 81 -15.58 -2.19 -8.30
C THR A 81 -16.39 -1.80 -9.54
N LEU A 82 -17.43 -2.56 -9.87
CA LEU A 82 -18.30 -2.29 -11.01
C LEU A 82 -19.06 -0.96 -10.87
N LEU A 83 -19.35 -0.55 -9.63
CA LEU A 83 -20.00 0.73 -9.35
C LEU A 83 -19.04 1.91 -9.50
N PHE A 84 -17.76 1.72 -9.19
CA PHE A 84 -16.75 2.79 -9.21
C PHE A 84 -15.92 2.84 -10.51
N GLN A 85 -16.14 1.95 -11.46
CA GLN A 85 -15.56 2.00 -12.81
C GLN A 85 -16.33 2.98 -13.72
N ASN A 86 -16.61 4.18 -13.23
CA ASN A 86 -17.31 5.21 -13.98
C ASN A 86 -16.55 6.54 -13.96
N VAL A 87 -16.86 7.42 -14.90
CA VAL A 87 -16.20 8.72 -15.05
C VAL A 87 -16.34 9.58 -13.79
N ALA A 88 -17.50 9.58 -13.13
CA ALA A 88 -17.72 10.38 -11.92
C ALA A 88 -16.85 9.91 -10.74
N ALA A 89 -16.66 8.60 -10.57
CA ALA A 89 -15.78 8.05 -9.55
C ALA A 89 -14.30 8.39 -9.82
N TYR A 90 -13.89 8.40 -11.08
CA TYR A 90 -12.56 8.87 -11.48
C TYR A 90 -12.37 10.37 -11.20
N GLN A 91 -13.37 11.21 -11.51
CA GLN A 91 -13.34 12.64 -11.18
C GLN A 91 -13.26 12.89 -9.66
N ALA A 92 -13.91 12.06 -8.85
CA ALA A 92 -13.78 12.15 -7.40
C ALA A 92 -12.33 11.91 -6.94
N CYS A 93 -11.60 11.00 -7.59
CA CYS A 93 -10.18 10.78 -7.27
C CYS A 93 -9.29 11.93 -7.73
N ILE A 94 -9.62 12.60 -8.84
CA ILE A 94 -8.94 13.83 -9.25
C ILE A 94 -9.12 14.92 -8.18
N ALA A 95 -10.36 15.11 -7.70
CA ALA A 95 -10.64 16.07 -6.63
C ALA A 95 -9.87 15.73 -5.33
N ASP A 96 -9.80 14.43 -4.98
CA ASP A 96 -9.01 13.96 -3.83
C ASP A 96 -7.52 14.28 -4.03
N CYS A 97 -6.95 14.02 -5.21
CA CYS A 97 -5.57 14.39 -5.53
C CYS A 97 -5.31 15.91 -5.43
N MET A 98 -6.23 16.75 -5.92
CA MET A 98 -6.11 18.20 -5.78
C MET A 98 -6.05 18.62 -4.30
N SER A 99 -6.90 18.01 -3.46
CA SER A 99 -6.89 18.26 -2.02
C SER A 99 -5.58 17.82 -1.36
N CYS A 100 -5.06 16.65 -1.74
CA CYS A 100 -3.76 16.16 -1.28
C CYS A 100 -2.60 17.05 -1.71
N SER A 101 -2.66 17.57 -2.94
CA SER A 101 -1.67 18.49 -3.48
C SER A 101 -1.67 19.85 -2.77
N ALA A 102 -2.83 20.26 -2.24
CA ALA A 102 -2.96 21.43 -1.37
C ALA A 102 -2.47 21.20 0.09
N GLY A 103 -1.96 20.00 0.40
CA GLY A 103 -1.41 19.65 1.72
C GLY A 103 -2.40 18.97 2.66
N LEU A 104 -3.61 18.65 2.21
CA LEU A 104 -4.56 17.85 2.99
C LEU A 104 -4.24 16.35 2.88
N LEU A 105 -4.83 15.54 3.76
CA LEU A 105 -4.75 14.09 3.66
C LEU A 105 -5.80 13.56 2.69
N ALA A 106 -5.52 12.41 2.07
CA ALA A 106 -6.51 11.73 1.24
C ALA A 106 -7.79 11.44 2.01
N SER A 107 -8.91 11.74 1.38
CA SER A 107 -10.23 11.62 1.98
C SER A 107 -10.56 10.16 2.29
N ASP A 108 -10.73 9.83 3.58
CA ASP A 108 -11.16 8.49 4.00
C ASP A 108 -12.58 8.14 3.52
N TYR A 109 -13.41 9.14 3.15
CA TYR A 109 -14.74 8.91 2.58
C TYR A 109 -14.67 8.38 1.14
N ALA A 110 -13.71 8.86 0.35
CA ALA A 110 -13.46 8.38 -1.00
C ALA A 110 -12.59 7.11 -0.95
N PHE A 111 -13.07 6.05 -0.30
CA PHE A 111 -12.30 4.83 -0.04
C PHE A 111 -11.82 4.09 -1.31
N TRP A 112 -12.40 4.39 -2.48
CA TRP A 112 -11.97 3.85 -3.76
C TRP A 112 -10.81 4.65 -4.39
N CYS A 113 -10.45 5.80 -3.84
CA CYS A 113 -9.36 6.66 -4.32
C CYS A 113 -8.13 6.56 -3.41
N ALA A 114 -6.95 6.63 -4.00
CA ALA A 114 -5.67 6.82 -3.30
C ALA A 114 -5.06 8.17 -3.68
N GLY A 115 -5.83 9.27 -3.57
CA GLY A 115 -5.40 10.62 -3.94
C GLY A 115 -4.70 10.66 -5.30
N CYS A 116 -3.49 11.23 -5.34
CA CYS A 116 -2.72 11.38 -6.58
C CYS A 116 -2.17 10.07 -7.17
N GLN A 117 -2.14 8.97 -6.42
CA GLN A 117 -1.74 7.68 -6.98
C GLN A 117 -2.81 7.05 -7.87
N GLY A 118 -4.07 7.49 -7.77
CA GLY A 118 -5.17 7.01 -8.63
C GLY A 118 -6.18 6.14 -7.91
N MET A 119 -6.80 5.21 -8.63
CA MET A 119 -7.90 4.38 -8.11
C MET A 119 -7.39 3.11 -7.41
N LEU A 120 -7.97 2.80 -6.25
CA LEU A 120 -7.68 1.58 -5.51
C LEU A 120 -8.33 0.34 -6.13
N TYR A 121 -9.49 0.49 -6.77
CA TYR A 121 -10.14 -0.61 -7.45
C TYR A 121 -9.61 -0.80 -8.88
N PRO A 122 -9.58 -2.06 -9.40
CA PRO A 122 -9.72 -3.31 -8.64
C PRO A 122 -8.50 -3.57 -7.74
N PHE A 123 -8.67 -4.38 -6.69
CA PHE A 123 -7.61 -4.76 -5.74
C PHE A 123 -6.66 -5.83 -6.33
N THR A 124 -5.98 -5.45 -7.40
CA THR A 124 -5.03 -6.28 -8.16
C THR A 124 -3.69 -5.58 -8.31
N GLY A 125 -2.72 -6.32 -8.85
CA GLY A 125 -1.40 -5.78 -9.18
C GLY A 125 -1.38 -4.87 -10.39
N THR A 126 -2.53 -4.66 -11.06
CA THR A 126 -2.64 -3.89 -12.30
C THR A 126 -2.84 -2.39 -12.02
N ALA A 127 -2.01 -1.56 -12.62
CA ALA A 127 -2.20 -0.12 -12.77
C ALA A 127 -2.67 0.18 -14.19
N ALA A 128 -3.79 0.88 -14.30
CA ALA A 128 -4.31 1.35 -15.58
C ALA A 128 -3.44 2.49 -16.18
N ALA A 129 -2.74 3.24 -15.33
CA ALA A 129 -1.82 4.30 -15.75
C ALA A 129 -0.54 4.21 -14.93
N HIS A 130 0.57 3.97 -15.61
CA HIS A 130 1.89 3.90 -15.00
C HIS A 130 2.51 5.31 -14.88
N ASN A 131 2.34 5.93 -13.71
CA ASN A 131 2.89 7.25 -13.40
C ASN A 131 4.21 7.11 -12.63
N GLY A 132 5.25 6.64 -13.32
CA GLY A 132 6.56 6.33 -12.74
C GLY A 132 6.51 5.09 -11.82
N GLY A 133 7.67 4.49 -11.56
CA GLY A 133 7.78 3.31 -10.71
C GLY A 133 7.43 3.60 -9.25
N VAL A 134 7.83 4.76 -8.72
CA VAL A 134 7.51 5.17 -7.36
C VAL A 134 6.00 5.40 -7.17
N GLY A 135 5.37 6.20 -8.02
CA GLY A 135 3.94 6.48 -7.94
C GLY A 135 3.10 5.20 -8.07
N THR A 136 3.45 4.38 -9.06
CA THR A 136 2.75 3.11 -9.31
C THR A 136 2.96 2.11 -8.17
N SER A 137 4.17 1.97 -7.63
CA SER A 137 4.41 1.04 -6.53
C SER A 137 3.72 1.46 -5.23
N VAL A 138 3.63 2.77 -4.94
CA VAL A 138 2.81 3.28 -3.83
C VAL A 138 1.33 2.97 -4.04
N LEU A 139 0.82 3.09 -5.26
CA LEU A 139 -0.55 2.68 -5.59
C LEU A 139 -0.75 1.19 -5.27
N MET A 140 0.16 0.33 -5.71
CA MET A 140 0.05 -1.12 -5.51
C MET A 140 0.06 -1.50 -4.05
N VAL A 141 0.95 -0.91 -3.25
CA VAL A 141 0.96 -1.10 -1.79
C VAL A 141 -0.38 -0.67 -1.18
N SER A 142 -0.94 0.45 -1.64
CA SER A 142 -2.24 0.95 -1.17
C SER A 142 -3.40 0.02 -1.55
N LYS A 143 -3.42 -0.51 -2.77
CA LYS A 143 -4.39 -1.52 -3.23
C LYS A 143 -4.32 -2.79 -2.40
N PHE A 144 -3.11 -3.27 -2.14
CA PHE A 144 -2.89 -4.48 -1.35
C PHE A 144 -3.29 -4.29 0.12
N MET A 145 -2.99 -3.15 0.74
CA MET A 145 -3.49 -2.84 2.08
C MET A 145 -5.03 -2.81 2.12
N ALA A 146 -5.68 -2.23 1.12
CA ALA A 146 -7.13 -2.23 1.02
C ALA A 146 -7.71 -3.64 0.87
N LYS A 147 -7.06 -4.50 0.07
CA LYS A 147 -7.39 -5.93 -0.06
C LYS A 147 -7.28 -6.68 1.28
N MET A 148 -6.17 -6.49 2.00
CA MET A 148 -5.93 -7.12 3.29
C MET A 148 -6.93 -6.66 4.35
N HIS A 149 -7.36 -5.39 4.30
CA HIS A 149 -8.48 -4.89 5.11
C HIS A 149 -9.78 -5.58 4.75
N ARG A 150 -10.11 -5.69 3.46
CA ARG A 150 -11.34 -6.38 2.97
C ARG A 150 -11.38 -7.85 3.40
N GLN A 151 -10.24 -8.53 3.39
CA GLN A 151 -10.06 -9.92 3.85
C GLN A 151 -9.96 -10.05 5.38
N LEU A 152 -10.07 -8.94 6.13
CA LEU A 152 -9.97 -8.88 7.59
C LEU A 152 -8.63 -9.38 8.16
N MET A 153 -7.58 -9.38 7.34
CA MET A 153 -6.22 -9.68 7.79
C MET A 153 -5.59 -8.47 8.48
N LEU A 154 -5.86 -7.26 7.97
CA LEU A 154 -5.47 -6.01 8.64
C LEU A 154 -6.61 -5.47 9.51
N TRP A 155 -6.28 -5.25 10.78
CA TRP A 155 -7.22 -4.75 11.79
C TRP A 155 -7.09 -3.24 11.98
N GLY A 156 -8.19 -2.62 12.43
CA GLY A 156 -8.21 -1.22 12.87
C GLY A 156 -7.71 -1.08 14.31
N TYR A 157 -6.92 -0.03 14.56
CA TYR A 157 -6.33 0.31 15.87
C TYR A 157 -6.45 1.81 16.17
N TYR A 158 -7.34 2.52 15.49
CA TYR A 158 -7.45 3.98 15.54
C TYR A 158 -8.88 4.42 15.86
N GLY A 159 -9.00 5.53 16.60
CA GLY A 159 -10.24 6.10 17.10
C GLY A 159 -10.75 5.41 18.38
N TYR A 160 -11.91 5.85 18.86
CA TYR A 160 -12.49 5.38 20.13
C TYR A 160 -12.63 3.84 20.21
N LYS A 161 -12.99 3.19 19.10
CA LYS A 161 -13.10 1.72 19.01
C LYS A 161 -11.76 0.98 19.09
N GLY A 162 -10.66 1.67 18.77
CA GLY A 162 -9.31 1.13 18.73
C GLY A 162 -8.50 1.31 20.02
N LEU A 163 -9.00 2.09 20.99
CA LEU A 163 -8.26 2.49 22.19
C LEU A 163 -7.77 1.30 23.02
N CYS A 164 -8.63 0.33 23.30
CA CYS A 164 -8.29 -0.82 24.16
C CYS A 164 -8.12 -2.13 23.40
N GLY A 165 -8.12 -2.10 22.06
CA GLY A 165 -8.07 -3.34 21.29
C GLY A 165 -8.24 -3.14 19.79
N LYS A 166 -7.99 -4.21 19.06
CA LYS A 166 -8.16 -4.26 17.61
C LYS A 166 -9.60 -4.54 17.22
N TYR A 167 -10.08 -3.93 16.14
CA TYR A 167 -11.42 -4.16 15.61
C TYR A 167 -11.38 -4.46 14.10
N PRO A 168 -12.34 -5.24 13.56
CA PRO A 168 -12.38 -5.51 12.13
C PRO A 168 -12.66 -4.21 11.37
N MET A 169 -11.79 -3.89 10.40
CA MET A 169 -11.90 -2.69 9.59
C MET A 169 -11.85 -3.09 8.10
N PRO A 170 -12.99 -3.44 7.49
CA PRO A 170 -13.02 -3.91 6.10
C PRO A 170 -12.75 -2.79 5.07
N ILE A 171 -13.04 -1.54 5.43
CA ILE A 171 -12.74 -0.37 4.60
C ILE A 171 -11.50 0.30 5.18
N MET A 172 -10.42 0.34 4.40
CA MET A 172 -9.16 0.96 4.80
C MET A 172 -9.34 2.46 5.05
N LYS A 173 -8.87 2.94 6.22
CA LYS A 173 -8.68 4.36 6.48
C LYS A 173 -7.26 4.78 6.12
N LYS A 174 -7.11 5.55 5.05
CA LYS A 174 -5.83 6.02 4.51
C LYS A 174 -5.09 6.93 5.50
N SER A 175 -5.84 7.74 6.25
CA SER A 175 -5.30 8.67 7.23
C SER A 175 -4.44 8.00 8.31
N GLN A 176 -4.70 6.72 8.61
CA GLN A 176 -3.97 5.93 9.61
C GLN A 176 -2.56 5.53 9.16
N TYR A 177 -2.29 5.53 7.86
CA TYR A 177 -1.07 4.97 7.30
C TYR A 177 -0.11 6.05 6.78
N ARG A 178 1.19 5.78 6.96
CA ARG A 178 2.28 6.49 6.30
C ARG A 178 3.25 5.48 5.70
N LEU A 179 3.79 5.82 4.54
CA LEU A 179 4.70 4.99 3.77
C LEU A 179 6.08 5.64 3.77
N GLN A 180 7.10 4.86 4.08
CA GLN A 180 8.48 5.29 4.01
C GLN A 180 9.21 4.37 3.03
N MET A 181 9.76 4.96 1.97
CA MET A 181 10.51 4.19 0.98
C MET A 181 11.83 3.70 1.56
N THR A 182 12.12 2.41 1.43
CA THR A 182 13.36 1.78 1.91
C THR A 182 14.25 1.30 0.77
N TYR A 183 13.68 1.00 -0.41
CA TYR A 183 14.39 0.51 -1.59
C TYR A 183 13.74 1.09 -2.87
N PRO A 184 14.50 1.41 -3.94
CA PRO A 184 15.95 1.21 -4.09
C PRO A 184 16.82 2.27 -3.42
N ILE A 185 16.35 3.51 -3.28
CA ILE A 185 17.05 4.56 -2.53
C ILE A 185 16.16 4.99 -1.36
N PRO A 186 16.57 4.74 -0.10
CA PRO A 186 15.72 4.97 1.06
C PRO A 186 15.44 6.46 1.30
N GLU A 187 14.20 6.78 1.66
CA GLU A 187 13.79 8.09 2.15
C GLU A 187 13.91 8.11 3.67
N THR A 188 14.92 8.82 4.18
CA THR A 188 15.22 8.86 5.62
C THR A 188 14.65 10.07 6.33
N LYS A 189 14.21 11.11 5.59
CA LYS A 189 13.83 12.40 6.18
C LYS A 189 12.33 12.56 6.40
N SER A 190 11.50 11.82 5.68
CA SER A 190 10.04 12.00 5.76
C SER A 190 9.27 10.72 5.43
N CYS A 191 8.12 10.56 6.08
CA CYS A 191 7.14 9.53 5.73
C CYS A 191 6.04 10.18 4.89
N LYS A 192 5.62 9.51 3.82
CA LYS A 192 4.62 10.01 2.88
C LYS A 192 3.23 9.50 3.25
N SER A 193 2.20 10.31 3.08
CA SER A 193 0.83 9.82 3.22
C SER A 193 0.34 9.17 1.94
N ILE A 194 -0.53 8.17 2.06
CA ILE A 194 -1.30 7.66 0.92
C ILE A 194 -2.10 8.84 0.34
N GLY A 195 -2.02 9.03 -0.97
CA GLY A 195 -2.61 10.13 -1.73
C GLY A 195 -1.72 11.34 -1.97
N GLN A 196 -0.58 11.46 -1.26
CA GLN A 196 0.32 12.60 -1.43
C GLN A 196 0.99 12.56 -2.80
N THR A 197 1.03 13.69 -3.50
CA THR A 197 1.71 13.78 -4.80
C THR A 197 3.16 13.28 -4.72
N GLU A 198 3.50 12.36 -5.60
CA GLU A 198 4.85 11.81 -5.76
C GLU A 198 5.80 12.75 -6.51
N ALA A 199 5.27 13.74 -7.22
CA ALA A 199 6.05 14.70 -8.00
C ALA A 199 7.16 15.40 -7.18
N ILE A 200 6.94 15.60 -5.88
CA ILE A 200 7.91 16.27 -4.99
C ILE A 200 9.04 15.36 -4.48
N TRP A 201 8.91 14.03 -4.60
CA TRP A 201 9.85 13.10 -3.93
C TRP A 201 10.26 11.88 -4.76
N GLN A 202 9.61 11.61 -5.89
CA GLN A 202 9.96 10.50 -6.78
C GLN A 202 11.29 10.70 -7.53
N ALA A 203 11.74 11.95 -7.68
CA ALA A 203 12.89 12.29 -8.50
C ALA A 203 14.16 11.56 -8.01
N GLY A 204 14.81 10.82 -8.92
CA GLY A 204 16.04 10.10 -8.65
C GLY A 204 15.87 8.91 -7.68
N ARG A 205 14.65 8.45 -7.42
CA ARG A 205 14.34 7.29 -6.58
C ARG A 205 14.14 5.99 -7.37
N GLU A 206 14.12 6.07 -8.69
CA GLU A 206 14.02 4.97 -9.64
C GLU A 206 15.18 5.09 -10.63
N PHE A 207 15.79 3.96 -10.99
CA PHE A 207 16.87 3.90 -11.97
C PHE A 207 16.85 2.53 -12.67
N PRO A 208 17.30 2.45 -13.94
CA PRO A 208 17.16 1.24 -14.74
C PRO A 208 18.00 0.08 -14.21
N VAL A 209 17.62 -1.15 -14.58
CA VAL A 209 18.31 -2.43 -14.33
C VAL A 209 18.20 -2.95 -12.89
N ASN A 210 18.54 -2.12 -11.89
CA ASN A 210 18.59 -2.53 -10.49
C ASN A 210 17.63 -1.75 -9.59
N GLY A 211 17.01 -0.68 -10.08
CA GLY A 211 16.16 0.22 -9.29
C GLY A 211 14.69 0.19 -9.69
N GLU A 212 14.23 -0.93 -10.25
CA GLU A 212 12.85 -1.12 -10.76
C GLU A 212 11.94 -1.84 -9.75
N ASP A 213 12.52 -2.40 -8.69
CA ASP A 213 11.81 -2.96 -7.54
C ASP A 213 11.72 -1.93 -6.41
N PHE A 214 10.64 -1.96 -5.63
CA PHE A 214 10.38 -0.95 -4.60
C PHE A 214 10.10 -1.59 -3.24
N GLY A 215 10.68 -1.02 -2.19
CA GLY A 215 10.47 -1.42 -0.80
C GLY A 215 9.86 -0.28 0.01
N TYR A 216 8.84 -0.59 0.80
CA TYR A 216 8.19 0.39 1.68
C TYR A 216 8.04 -0.15 3.09
N LEU A 217 8.48 0.65 4.06
CA LEU A 217 8.14 0.49 5.46
C LEU A 217 6.82 1.21 5.74
N ILE A 218 5.90 0.53 6.40
CA ILE A 218 4.53 0.99 6.60
C ILE A 218 4.34 1.34 8.06
N TRP A 219 4.14 2.63 8.30
CA TRP A 219 3.84 3.17 9.62
C TRP A 219 2.33 3.21 9.80
N ARG A 220 1.85 2.56 10.86
CA ARG A 220 0.44 2.53 11.23
C ARG A 220 0.25 3.30 12.52
N LYS A 221 -0.59 4.35 12.48
CA LYS A 221 -1.04 5.03 13.70
C LYS A 221 -1.88 4.08 14.54
N ARG A 222 -1.65 4.09 15.85
CA ARG A 222 -2.46 3.39 16.85
C ARG A 222 -2.82 4.37 17.95
N ASP A 223 -4.07 4.34 18.39
CA ASP A 223 -4.49 5.01 19.61
C ASP A 223 -4.59 3.97 20.72
N CYS A 224 -4.10 4.29 21.91
CA CYS A 224 -4.09 3.36 23.03
C CYS A 224 -4.70 3.98 24.27
N CYS A 225 -5.35 3.13 25.06
CA CYS A 225 -5.77 3.44 26.40
C CYS A 225 -4.61 3.20 27.37
N LEU A 226 -4.28 4.22 28.16
CA LEU A 226 -3.66 3.99 29.47
C LEU A 226 -4.79 3.52 30.39
N LEU A 227 -4.65 2.32 30.95
CA LEU A 227 -5.51 1.84 32.04
C LEU A 227 -5.16 2.55 33.34
#